data_AF-A0A139IME8-F1
#
_entry.id   AF-A0A139IME8-F1
#
_cell.length_a   1.000
_cell.length_b   1.000
_cell.length_c   1.000
_cell.angle_alpha   90.00
_cell.angle_beta   90.00
_cell.angle_gamma   90.00
#
_symmetry.space_group_name_H-M   'P 1'
#
loop_
_entity.id
_entity.type
_entity.pdbx_description
1 polymer ?
#
loop_
_entity_poly.entity_id
_entity_poly.type
_entity_poly.pdbx_seq_one_letter_code
_entity_poly.pdbx_strand_id
1 'polypeptide(L)'
;MRLSPALTKSKKMAEATTIVFIPGAWHPATSWEKVAKLVEQAGYKTDLVDLPSVGPKKHLKSFWPDVEVIREHITTASEAGQKVVLVVHSYGGVPSTQAVEGLDLETRSSQGLSGGVSHIVYCTSFIIPDGKSQIGAFGGNNLPWFIISEDQMSYFPDNPAYVFYNDMSPEDQDSAIATLKPHSYQTAHTVVTYAGWKHVPSGVGCVYAVILEKGGAKVTAVCRTNYDAVKKNGILMRSAKWGHVRSKPGVVKSCREAAQKHGPFDYILVASKAFPVTPDLIADAVTSGTTAIVLAQNGILIEEDYAAKFPDNTIISGVVYLPTTQVEPGIVEHGTLLEQFEIGTFPAEASEKAKAQTKHFSDIFAAFGAKAPVHHDIQARRWIKLCVNASMNPMTALSMCDDGNLLRSSSYAIPMAREVMREVGRLATAAGYPDAVTEDEIEYQLSRHVGRIETGGKEPSMLVDVKYGRQIEVEAILGNAVRKAAELGVEVPYLTMLYVLAKGRDFSNLRNEYWKPIVTIS
;
A
#
# COMPACT_ATOMS: atom_id res chain seq x y z
N MET A 1 30.54 30.18 -13.07
CA MET A 1 29.71 29.03 -13.49
C MET A 1 28.39 29.08 -12.73
N ARG A 2 27.25 29.28 -13.42
CA ARG A 2 25.92 29.17 -12.79
C ARG A 2 25.53 27.70 -12.74
N LEU A 3 25.25 27.17 -11.55
CA LEU A 3 24.75 25.80 -11.36
C LEU A 3 23.40 25.63 -12.09
N SER A 4 23.10 24.42 -12.56
CA SER A 4 21.86 24.15 -13.29
C SER A 4 20.62 24.38 -12.38
N PRO A 5 19.44 24.73 -12.95
CA PRO A 5 18.22 24.92 -12.17
C PRO A 5 17.79 23.68 -11.36
N ALA A 6 18.06 22.48 -11.87
CA ALA A 6 17.79 21.22 -11.17
C ALA A 6 18.70 21.01 -9.96
N LEU A 7 20.01 21.28 -10.10
CA LEU A 7 20.98 21.24 -9.00
C LEU A 7 20.65 22.30 -7.93
N THR A 8 20.19 23.48 -8.35
CA THR A 8 19.79 24.57 -7.45
C THR A 8 18.52 24.21 -6.66
N LYS A 9 17.55 23.54 -7.29
CA LYS A 9 16.32 23.06 -6.65
C LYS A 9 16.59 21.90 -5.68
N SER A 10 17.47 20.97 -6.05
CA SER A 10 17.91 19.86 -5.20
C SER A 10 18.61 20.36 -3.93
N LYS A 11 19.49 21.37 -4.07
CA LYS A 11 20.23 21.93 -2.94
C LYS A 11 19.33 22.66 -1.95
N LYS A 12 18.38 23.48 -2.43
CA LYS A 12 17.37 24.14 -1.58
C LYS A 12 16.47 23.16 -0.83
N MET A 13 16.15 22.02 -1.45
CA MET A 13 15.36 20.97 -0.82
C MET A 13 16.13 20.26 0.29
N ALA A 14 17.42 19.98 0.06
CA ALA A 14 18.29 19.37 1.06
C ALA A 14 18.48 20.29 2.28
N GLU A 15 18.72 21.59 2.05
CA GLU A 15 18.89 22.60 3.11
C GLU A 15 17.63 22.83 3.97
N ALA A 16 16.45 22.45 3.46
CA ALA A 16 15.15 22.54 4.14
C ALA A 16 14.69 21.22 4.78
N THR A 17 15.54 20.18 4.77
CA THR A 17 15.21 18.84 5.27
C THR A 17 16.21 18.42 6.35
N THR A 18 15.69 17.91 7.47
CA THR A 18 16.48 17.31 8.55
C THR A 18 16.24 15.80 8.59
N ILE A 19 17.32 15.04 8.54
CA ILE A 19 17.32 13.59 8.69
C ILE A 19 17.61 13.26 10.15
N VAL A 20 16.61 12.72 10.85
CA VAL A 20 16.71 12.37 12.26
C VAL A 20 16.97 10.87 12.35
N PHE A 21 18.11 10.49 12.90
CA PHE A 21 18.55 9.11 13.01
C PHE A 21 18.27 8.55 14.39
N ILE A 22 17.55 7.44 14.43
CA ILE A 22 17.14 6.74 15.65
C ILE A 22 17.85 5.38 15.70
N PRO A 23 18.71 5.13 16.71
CA PRO A 23 19.45 3.89 16.83
C PRO A 23 18.59 2.70 17.26
N GLY A 24 19.16 1.50 17.16
CA GLY A 24 18.58 0.29 17.69
C GLY A 24 18.80 0.13 19.20
N ALA A 25 18.31 -0.99 19.76
CA ALA A 25 18.61 -1.33 21.14
C ALA A 25 20.13 -1.39 21.35
N TRP A 26 20.59 -1.09 22.56
CA TRP A 26 22.01 -1.04 22.97
C TRP A 26 22.91 0.01 22.33
N HIS A 27 22.54 0.55 21.16
CA HIS A 27 23.40 1.44 20.39
C HIS A 27 23.23 2.91 20.82
N PRO A 28 24.32 3.66 21.06
CA PRO A 28 24.25 5.11 21.18
C PRO A 28 23.96 5.75 19.80
N ALA A 29 23.54 7.01 19.81
CA ALA A 29 23.28 7.78 18.60
C ALA A 29 24.51 7.87 17.67
N THR A 30 25.71 7.83 18.26
CA THR A 30 26.99 7.89 17.53
C THR A 30 27.21 6.72 16.56
N SER A 31 26.45 5.63 16.68
CA SER A 31 26.43 4.54 15.70
C SER A 31 26.09 4.99 14.28
N TRP A 32 25.41 6.14 14.14
CA TRP A 32 25.05 6.73 12.85
C TRP A 32 26.07 7.74 12.31
N GLU A 33 27.13 8.10 13.04
CA GLU A 33 28.05 9.19 12.66
C GLU A 33 28.64 9.05 11.25
N LYS A 34 29.05 7.83 10.86
CA LYS A 34 29.62 7.57 9.53
C LYS A 34 28.60 7.88 8.43
N VAL A 35 27.33 7.50 8.64
CA VAL A 35 26.24 7.73 7.68
C VAL A 35 25.80 9.19 7.70
N ALA A 36 25.70 9.80 8.89
CA ALA A 36 25.33 11.19 9.06
C ALA A 36 26.29 12.11 8.28
N LYS A 37 27.61 11.89 8.40
CA LYS A 37 28.62 12.63 7.64
C LYS A 37 28.41 12.55 6.13
N LEU A 38 28.04 11.39 5.60
CA LEU A 38 27.75 11.23 4.16
C LEU A 38 26.48 11.98 3.75
N VAL A 39 25.46 11.98 4.61
CA VAL A 39 24.19 12.69 4.39
C VAL A 39 24.37 14.20 4.48
N GLU A 40 25.20 14.69 5.41
CA GLU A 40 25.60 16.09 5.51
C GLU A 40 26.40 16.55 4.28
N GLN A 41 27.31 15.72 3.76
CA GLN A 41 28.03 15.99 2.51
C GLN A 41 27.08 16.11 1.30
N ALA A 42 25.94 15.42 1.34
CA ALA A 42 24.88 15.55 0.34
C ALA A 42 24.01 16.81 0.54
N GLY A 43 24.26 17.61 1.57
CA GLY A 43 23.63 18.91 1.83
C GLY A 43 22.41 18.87 2.75
N TYR A 44 22.12 17.74 3.40
CA TYR A 44 21.04 17.61 4.38
C TYR A 44 21.52 17.97 5.79
N LYS A 45 20.61 18.43 6.65
CA LYS A 45 20.88 18.49 8.09
C LYS A 45 20.68 17.11 8.69
N THR A 46 21.48 16.75 9.69
CA THR A 46 21.31 15.51 10.43
C THR A 46 21.16 15.76 11.91
N ASP A 47 20.38 14.91 12.56
CA ASP A 47 20.14 14.93 14.00
C ASP A 47 20.24 13.49 14.52
N LEU A 48 21.05 13.27 15.57
CA LEU A 48 21.35 11.95 16.10
C LEU A 48 20.74 11.84 17.50
N VAL A 49 19.79 10.92 17.67
CA VAL A 49 18.99 10.83 18.90
C VAL A 49 19.50 9.71 19.81
N ASP A 50 19.87 10.05 21.05
CA ASP A 50 20.12 9.05 22.08
C ASP A 50 18.81 8.65 22.75
N LEU A 51 18.51 7.35 22.78
CA LEU A 51 17.30 6.83 23.41
C LEU A 51 17.50 6.67 24.93
N PRO A 52 16.63 7.25 25.78
CA PRO A 52 16.67 7.08 27.24
C PRO A 52 16.71 5.62 27.72
N SER A 53 16.19 4.69 26.94
CA SER A 53 16.24 3.25 27.23
C SER A 53 17.63 2.63 27.10
N VAL A 54 18.60 3.30 26.48
CA VAL A 54 19.98 2.81 26.22
C VAL A 54 20.96 3.36 27.27
N GLY A 55 21.48 2.47 28.11
CA GLY A 55 22.42 2.77 29.18
C GLY A 55 21.91 3.69 30.31
N PRO A 56 20.64 3.62 30.75
CA PRO A 56 20.15 4.53 31.79
C PRO A 56 20.74 4.21 33.16
N LYS A 57 20.81 5.22 34.04
CA LYS A 57 21.12 5.03 35.47
C LYS A 57 20.06 4.19 36.20
N LYS A 58 18.80 4.27 35.74
CA LYS A 58 17.66 3.48 36.22
C LYS A 58 16.85 3.02 35.02
N HIS A 59 16.70 1.70 34.88
CA HIS A 59 16.00 1.12 33.75
C HIS A 59 14.52 1.51 33.70
N LEU A 60 14.06 1.73 32.46
CA LEU A 60 12.71 2.19 32.17
C LEU A 60 11.71 1.04 32.22
N LYS A 61 10.46 1.38 32.55
CA LYS A 61 9.34 0.43 32.59
C LYS A 61 8.49 0.42 31.32
N SER A 62 8.77 1.33 30.38
CA SER A 62 8.06 1.43 29.10
C SER A 62 8.89 2.21 28.09
N PHE A 63 8.49 2.17 26.81
CA PHE A 63 9.14 2.93 25.74
C PHE A 63 8.81 4.43 25.73
N TRP A 64 7.93 4.93 26.62
CA TRP A 64 7.36 6.27 26.47
C TRP A 64 8.40 7.39 26.61
N PRO A 65 9.43 7.27 27.48
CA PRO A 65 10.53 8.23 27.48
C PRO A 65 11.29 8.29 26.16
N ASP A 66 11.42 7.16 25.43
CA ASP A 66 12.01 7.17 24.10
C ASP A 66 11.10 7.88 23.10
N VAL A 67 9.79 7.63 23.17
CA VAL A 67 8.78 8.34 22.37
C VAL A 67 8.89 9.85 22.60
N GLU A 68 8.98 10.30 23.86
CA GLU A 68 9.07 11.72 24.23
C GLU A 68 10.31 12.38 23.64
N VAL A 69 11.50 11.76 23.78
CA VAL A 69 12.73 12.31 23.22
C VAL A 69 12.67 12.35 21.70
N ILE A 70 12.23 11.29 21.03
CA ILE A 70 12.07 11.29 19.56
C ILE A 70 11.11 12.41 19.12
N ARG A 71 10.00 12.60 19.86
CA ARG A 71 9.03 13.67 19.60
C ARG A 71 9.63 15.05 19.76
N GLU A 72 10.48 15.27 20.76
CA GLU A 72 11.17 16.53 20.98
C GLU A 72 12.03 16.90 19.76
N HIS A 73 12.90 15.99 19.32
CA HIS A 73 13.75 16.18 18.14
C HIS A 73 12.93 16.46 16.86
N ILE A 74 11.87 15.68 16.62
CA ILE A 74 10.94 15.92 15.51
C ILE A 74 10.33 17.31 15.61
N THR A 75 9.86 17.69 16.80
CA THR A 75 9.16 18.96 17.03
C THR A 75 10.10 20.13 16.81
N THR A 76 11.32 20.10 17.35
CA THR A 76 12.34 21.13 17.16
C THR A 76 12.66 21.36 15.68
N ALA A 77 12.92 20.28 14.94
CA ALA A 77 13.19 20.39 13.50
C ALA A 77 11.96 20.91 12.73
N SER A 78 10.77 20.47 13.11
CA SER A 78 9.52 20.89 12.47
C SER A 78 9.20 22.36 12.74
N GLU A 79 9.38 22.85 13.96
CA GLU A 79 9.18 24.27 14.33
C GLU A 79 10.17 25.21 13.63
N ALA A 80 11.36 24.72 13.29
CA ALA A 80 12.29 25.39 12.38
C ALA A 80 11.85 25.36 10.90
N GLY A 81 10.61 24.94 10.62
CA GLY A 81 10.01 24.84 9.31
C GLY A 81 10.59 23.74 8.42
N GLN A 82 11.37 22.81 8.99
CA GLN A 82 12.05 21.77 8.23
C GLN A 82 11.10 20.60 7.93
N LYS A 83 11.31 19.96 6.77
CA LYS A 83 10.80 18.61 6.56
C LYS A 83 11.66 17.64 7.36
N VAL A 84 11.03 16.73 8.08
CA VAL A 84 11.72 15.70 8.87
C VAL A 84 11.63 14.37 8.15
N VAL A 85 12.75 13.65 8.05
CA VAL A 85 12.79 12.25 7.64
C VAL A 85 13.40 11.47 8.79
N LEU A 86 12.64 10.52 9.34
CA LEU A 86 13.13 9.63 10.40
C LEU A 86 13.79 8.42 9.76
N VAL A 87 15.04 8.13 10.12
CA VAL A 87 15.72 6.87 9.77
C VAL A 87 15.84 6.05 11.03
N VAL A 88 15.14 4.92 11.09
CA VAL A 88 14.94 4.15 12.32
C VAL A 88 15.54 2.77 12.18
N HIS A 89 16.35 2.35 13.16
CA HIS A 89 17.04 1.06 13.15
C HIS A 89 16.52 0.12 14.23
N SER A 90 16.33 -1.17 13.91
CA SER A 90 15.99 -2.22 14.88
C SER A 90 14.85 -1.80 15.84
N TYR A 91 15.07 -1.89 17.17
CA TYR A 91 14.15 -1.40 18.22
C TYR A 91 13.67 0.04 17.99
N GLY A 92 14.52 0.93 17.48
CA GLY A 92 14.19 2.35 17.29
C GLY A 92 12.94 2.60 16.46
N GLY A 93 12.55 1.67 15.58
CA GLY A 93 11.29 1.77 14.84
C GLY A 93 10.03 1.69 15.71
N VAL A 94 10.11 1.00 16.85
CA VAL A 94 8.98 0.76 17.76
C VAL A 94 8.51 2.06 18.47
N PRO A 95 9.37 2.78 19.22
CA PRO A 95 8.96 4.08 19.76
C PRO A 95 8.80 5.14 18.66
N SER A 96 9.55 5.05 17.55
CA SER A 96 9.44 6.04 16.46
C SER A 96 8.08 6.03 15.77
N THR A 97 7.47 4.86 15.53
CA THR A 97 6.13 4.81 14.93
C THR A 97 5.07 5.44 15.83
N GLN A 98 5.27 5.43 17.14
CA GLN A 98 4.40 6.09 18.11
C GLN A 98 4.72 7.60 18.20
N ALA A 99 6.00 7.96 18.14
CA ALA A 99 6.47 9.34 18.22
C ALA A 99 5.96 10.23 17.09
N VAL A 100 5.65 9.69 15.91
CA VAL A 100 5.16 10.51 14.79
C VAL A 100 3.71 10.97 14.95
N GLU A 101 2.94 10.44 15.90
CA GLU A 101 1.51 10.73 16.04
C GLU A 101 1.24 12.24 16.16
N GLY A 102 0.58 12.81 15.15
CA GLY A 102 0.26 14.23 15.07
C GLY A 102 1.42 15.18 14.78
N LEU A 103 2.61 14.68 14.46
CA LEU A 103 3.78 15.47 14.07
C LEU A 103 4.14 15.36 12.58
N ASP A 104 3.37 14.59 11.81
CA ASP A 104 3.50 14.53 10.36
C ASP A 104 3.16 15.88 9.70
N LEU A 105 3.69 16.09 8.49
CA LEU A 105 3.52 17.33 7.73
C LEU A 105 2.06 17.73 7.58
N GLU A 106 1.17 16.76 7.38
CA GLU A 106 -0.24 17.02 7.15
C GLU A 106 -0.93 17.49 8.43
N THR A 107 -0.74 16.76 9.54
CA THR A 107 -1.33 17.13 10.83
C THR A 107 -0.88 18.53 11.25
N ARG A 108 0.42 18.82 11.16
CA ARG A 108 0.98 20.14 11.52
C ARG A 108 0.52 21.25 10.59
N SER A 109 0.54 21.03 9.28
CA SER A 109 0.02 22.01 8.31
C SER A 109 -1.46 22.32 8.54
N SER A 110 -2.26 21.33 8.94
CA SER A 110 -3.68 21.52 9.26
C SER A 110 -3.95 22.38 10.49
N GLN A 111 -2.92 22.57 11.34
CA GLN A 111 -2.90 23.43 12.52
C GLN A 111 -2.26 24.80 12.25
N GLY A 112 -1.88 25.09 10.99
CA GLY A 112 -1.19 26.32 10.62
C GLY A 112 0.30 26.34 10.97
N LEU A 113 0.87 25.18 11.33
CA LEU A 113 2.27 25.04 11.69
C LEU A 113 3.10 24.63 10.46
N SER A 114 4.32 25.16 10.37
CA SER A 114 5.31 24.75 9.36
C SER A 114 6.09 23.51 9.82
N GLY A 115 6.73 22.85 8.84
CA GLY A 115 7.54 21.65 9.05
C GLY A 115 6.75 20.43 9.55
N GLY A 116 7.42 19.29 9.63
CA GLY A 116 6.78 18.03 10.05
C GLY A 116 7.43 16.80 9.46
N VAL A 117 7.05 15.64 9.98
CA VAL A 117 7.51 14.34 9.48
C VAL A 117 6.93 14.09 8.10
N SER A 118 7.82 13.93 7.14
CA SER A 118 7.48 13.61 5.75
C SER A 118 7.56 12.12 5.47
N HIS A 119 8.51 11.43 6.09
CA HIS A 119 8.80 10.01 5.84
C HIS A 119 9.40 9.35 7.09
N ILE A 120 9.17 8.04 7.21
CA ILE A 120 9.87 7.14 8.12
C ILE A 120 10.53 6.05 7.28
N VAL A 121 11.85 5.89 7.43
CA VAL A 121 12.66 4.90 6.74
C VAL A 121 13.07 3.83 7.75
N TYR A 122 12.46 2.66 7.67
CA TYR A 122 12.79 1.51 8.51
C TYR A 122 14.02 0.80 7.94
N CYS A 123 15.15 0.90 8.63
CA CYS A 123 16.40 0.22 8.29
C CYS A 123 16.58 -0.97 9.22
N THR A 124 16.46 -2.21 8.72
CA THR A 124 16.58 -3.44 9.54
C THR A 124 15.81 -3.33 10.87
N SER A 125 14.58 -2.83 10.80
CA SER A 125 13.78 -2.38 11.94
C SER A 125 12.43 -3.07 12.01
N PHE A 126 11.81 -3.06 13.20
CA PHE A 126 10.52 -3.69 13.43
C PHE A 126 9.37 -2.76 13.02
N ILE A 127 8.46 -3.30 12.20
CA ILE A 127 7.21 -2.64 11.81
C ILE A 127 6.09 -3.29 12.63
N ILE A 128 5.82 -2.72 13.81
CA ILE A 128 4.86 -3.27 14.77
C ILE A 128 3.46 -2.69 14.50
N PRO A 129 2.40 -3.51 14.36
CA PRO A 129 1.03 -3.01 14.28
C PRO A 129 0.56 -2.49 15.64
N ASP A 130 -0.39 -1.56 15.64
CA ASP A 130 -1.11 -1.16 16.86
C ASP A 130 -1.75 -2.37 17.55
N GLY A 131 -1.77 -2.33 18.88
CA GLY A 131 -2.21 -3.43 19.73
C GLY A 131 -1.15 -4.51 19.99
N LYS A 132 0.07 -4.38 19.45
CA LYS A 132 1.20 -5.28 19.73
C LYS A 132 2.41 -4.57 20.31
N SER A 133 3.20 -5.29 21.10
CA SER A 133 4.55 -4.91 21.53
C SER A 133 5.60 -5.62 20.66
N GLN A 134 6.88 -5.27 20.82
CA GLN A 134 7.97 -5.96 20.12
C GLN A 134 8.04 -7.44 20.49
N ILE A 135 7.99 -7.76 21.79
CA ILE A 135 7.95 -9.16 22.25
C ILE A 135 6.65 -9.84 21.80
N GLY A 136 5.53 -9.13 21.81
CA GLY A 136 4.27 -9.63 21.24
C GLY A 136 4.40 -10.00 19.76
N ALA A 137 5.17 -9.23 18.98
CA ALA A 137 5.45 -9.55 17.57
C ALA A 137 6.39 -10.74 17.39
N PHE A 138 7.20 -11.08 18.40
CA PHE A 138 7.99 -12.32 18.45
C PHE A 138 7.17 -13.54 18.91
N GLY A 139 5.84 -13.39 19.07
CA GLY A 139 4.98 -14.45 19.58
C GLY A 139 5.04 -14.62 21.10
N GLY A 140 5.44 -13.57 21.83
CA GLY A 140 5.52 -13.55 23.29
C GLY A 140 6.83 -14.05 23.87
N ASN A 141 7.76 -14.50 23.03
CA ASN A 141 9.05 -15.04 23.47
C ASN A 141 10.20 -14.06 23.21
N ASN A 142 11.24 -14.15 24.04
CA ASN A 142 12.50 -13.45 23.80
C ASN A 142 13.28 -14.11 22.67
N LEU A 143 14.16 -13.35 22.02
CA LEU A 143 15.14 -13.95 21.12
C LEU A 143 16.18 -14.72 21.94
N PRO A 144 16.70 -15.85 21.42
CA PRO A 144 17.56 -16.76 22.19
C PRO A 144 18.89 -16.13 22.62
N TRP A 145 19.32 -15.07 21.94
CA TRP A 145 20.53 -14.30 22.23
C TRP A 145 20.27 -13.10 23.16
N PHE A 146 19.08 -12.95 23.75
CA PHE A 146 18.83 -11.92 24.77
C PHE A 146 19.30 -12.44 26.13
N ILE A 147 20.35 -11.82 26.69
CA ILE A 147 20.75 -12.01 28.08
C ILE A 147 19.95 -11.03 28.93
N ILE A 148 18.99 -11.52 29.71
CA ILE A 148 18.08 -10.71 30.51
C ILE A 148 18.53 -10.74 31.97
N SER A 149 18.54 -9.59 32.64
CA SER A 149 18.88 -9.52 34.07
C SER A 149 17.84 -10.22 34.94
N GLU A 150 18.26 -10.69 36.12
CA GLU A 150 17.38 -11.41 37.06
C GLU A 150 16.13 -10.61 37.46
N ASP A 151 16.28 -9.29 37.61
CA ASP A 151 15.19 -8.36 37.93
C ASP A 151 14.28 -8.03 36.73
N GLN A 152 14.59 -8.58 35.54
CA GLN A 152 13.91 -8.31 34.27
C GLN A 152 13.81 -6.82 33.91
N MET A 153 14.75 -6.01 34.38
CA MET A 153 14.76 -4.59 34.05
C MET A 153 15.70 -4.26 32.90
N SER A 154 16.68 -5.11 32.60
CA SER A 154 17.69 -4.87 31.58
C SER A 154 17.95 -6.10 30.72
N TYR A 155 18.48 -5.88 29.52
CA TYR A 155 18.95 -6.96 28.67
C TYR A 155 20.12 -6.50 27.80
N PHE A 156 20.96 -7.46 27.41
CA PHE A 156 22.15 -7.30 26.60
C PHE A 156 22.22 -8.40 25.52
N PRO A 157 22.83 -8.15 24.36
CA PRO A 157 23.03 -9.21 23.36
C PRO A 157 24.10 -10.20 23.81
N ASP A 158 23.83 -11.49 23.62
CA ASP A 158 24.86 -12.51 23.57
C ASP A 158 25.59 -12.44 22.22
N ASN A 159 26.92 -12.53 22.24
CA ASN A 159 27.78 -12.52 21.07
C ASN A 159 27.46 -11.42 20.01
N PRO A 160 27.59 -10.12 20.37
CA PRO A 160 27.24 -9.02 19.47
C PRO A 160 28.08 -8.99 18.18
N ALA A 161 29.31 -9.52 18.20
CA ALA A 161 30.13 -9.69 17.00
C ALA A 161 29.41 -10.52 15.93
N TYR A 162 28.84 -11.66 16.32
CA TYR A 162 28.09 -12.52 15.41
C TYR A 162 26.69 -11.97 15.08
N VAL A 163 26.00 -11.38 16.06
CA VAL A 163 24.60 -10.96 15.89
C VAL A 163 24.47 -9.66 15.08
N PHE A 164 25.38 -8.70 15.25
CA PHE A 164 25.27 -7.38 14.63
C PHE A 164 26.34 -7.06 13.59
N TYR A 165 27.54 -7.63 13.73
CA TYR A 165 28.73 -7.13 13.02
C TYR A 165 29.49 -8.24 12.28
N ASN A 166 28.81 -9.32 11.91
CA ASN A 166 29.43 -10.53 11.37
C ASN A 166 30.08 -10.36 10.00
N ASP A 167 29.84 -9.22 9.35
CA ASP A 167 30.41 -8.79 8.07
C ASP A 167 31.45 -7.66 8.21
N MET A 168 31.76 -7.24 9.44
CA MET A 168 32.76 -6.22 9.75
C MET A 168 34.15 -6.82 10.03
N SER A 169 35.19 -6.01 9.87
CA SER A 169 36.55 -6.36 10.28
C SER A 169 36.61 -6.59 11.80
N PRO A 170 37.50 -7.46 12.32
CA PRO A 170 37.64 -7.65 13.78
C PRO A 170 37.87 -6.33 14.53
N GLU A 171 38.67 -5.43 13.97
CA GLU A 171 38.94 -4.12 14.58
C GLU A 171 37.69 -3.22 14.64
N ASP A 172 36.89 -3.19 13.57
CA ASP A 172 35.64 -2.44 13.56
C ASP A 172 34.58 -3.10 14.46
N GLN A 173 34.55 -4.43 14.57
CA GLN A 173 33.69 -5.17 15.50
C GLN A 173 34.00 -4.76 16.94
N ASP A 174 35.27 -4.85 17.36
CA ASP A 174 35.70 -4.51 18.72
C ASP A 174 35.36 -3.04 19.06
N SER A 175 35.61 -2.13 18.11
CA SER A 175 35.28 -0.72 18.24
C SER A 175 33.78 -0.48 18.40
N ALA A 176 32.94 -1.12 17.59
CA ALA A 176 31.49 -0.98 17.67
C ALA A 176 30.92 -1.60 18.95
N ILE A 177 31.35 -2.81 19.31
CA ILE A 177 30.93 -3.54 20.51
C ILE A 177 31.26 -2.74 21.78
N ALA A 178 32.43 -2.09 21.83
CA ALA A 178 32.85 -1.28 22.97
C ALA A 178 31.91 -0.09 23.26
N THR A 179 31.07 0.32 22.29
CA THR A 179 30.10 1.41 22.47
C THR A 179 28.73 0.96 22.95
N LEU A 180 28.44 -0.35 22.93
CA LEU A 180 27.14 -0.89 23.32
C LEU A 180 26.86 -0.67 24.81
N LYS A 181 25.61 -0.37 25.14
CA LYS A 181 25.14 -0.14 26.53
C LYS A 181 23.94 -1.03 26.87
N PRO A 182 23.73 -1.41 28.15
CA PRO A 182 22.53 -2.14 28.57
C PRO A 182 21.23 -1.45 28.16
N HIS A 183 20.24 -2.20 27.65
CA HIS A 183 18.95 -1.63 27.26
C HIS A 183 17.86 -2.00 28.27
N SER A 184 16.88 -1.11 28.47
CA SER A 184 15.76 -1.34 29.39
C SER A 184 14.78 -2.38 28.84
N TYR A 185 14.64 -3.53 29.50
CA TYR A 185 13.91 -4.68 28.95
C TYR A 185 12.41 -4.45 28.76
N GLN A 186 11.78 -3.72 29.69
CA GLN A 186 10.33 -3.49 29.69
C GLN A 186 9.85 -2.63 28.52
N THR A 187 10.74 -1.90 27.83
CA THR A 187 10.35 -1.14 26.64
C THR A 187 9.88 -2.03 25.50
N ALA A 188 10.49 -3.22 25.33
CA ALA A 188 10.14 -4.20 24.29
C ALA A 188 8.74 -4.83 24.52
N HIS A 189 8.19 -4.69 25.72
CA HIS A 189 6.85 -5.17 26.10
C HIS A 189 5.77 -4.10 25.98
N THR A 190 6.13 -2.84 25.74
CA THR A 190 5.14 -1.77 25.62
C THR A 190 4.35 -1.91 24.33
N VAL A 191 3.03 -1.81 24.43
CA VAL A 191 2.11 -1.93 23.30
C VAL A 191 2.10 -0.64 22.50
N VAL A 192 2.32 -0.74 21.19
CA VAL A 192 2.12 0.37 20.25
C VAL A 192 0.62 0.65 20.14
N THR A 193 0.21 1.91 20.26
CA THR A 193 -1.20 2.31 20.09
C THR A 193 -1.46 3.04 18.78
N TYR A 194 -0.40 3.47 18.09
CA TYR A 194 -0.47 4.14 16.80
C TYR A 194 0.53 3.54 15.79
N ALA A 195 0.00 2.95 14.71
CA ALA A 195 0.80 2.41 13.61
C ALA A 195 0.89 3.41 12.46
N GLY A 196 1.82 4.37 12.55
CA GLY A 196 2.03 5.43 11.54
C GLY A 196 2.20 4.94 10.10
N TRP A 197 2.64 3.70 9.90
CA TRP A 197 2.76 3.07 8.57
C TRP A 197 1.43 2.61 7.95
N LYS A 198 0.35 2.44 8.74
CA LYS A 198 -0.97 1.97 8.26
C LYS A 198 -1.75 3.02 7.47
N HIS A 199 -1.28 4.25 7.42
CA HIS A 199 -2.01 5.36 6.81
C HIS A 199 -1.79 5.47 5.29
N VAL A 200 -1.45 4.35 4.61
CA VAL A 200 -1.25 4.31 3.15
C VAL A 200 -2.58 4.02 2.40
N PRO A 201 -3.00 4.92 1.51
CA PRO A 201 -4.37 4.99 1.01
C PRO A 201 -4.70 4.28 -0.34
N SER A 202 -6.00 4.24 -0.69
CA SER A 202 -6.53 3.85 -2.01
C SER A 202 -6.88 5.09 -2.85
N GLY A 203 -6.24 5.26 -4.00
CA GLY A 203 -6.39 6.46 -4.85
C GLY A 203 -7.56 6.44 -5.84
N VAL A 204 -7.99 5.25 -6.30
CA VAL A 204 -9.01 5.13 -7.37
C VAL A 204 -10.35 5.74 -6.96
N GLY A 205 -10.83 5.42 -5.75
CA GLY A 205 -12.08 5.98 -5.24
C GLY A 205 -12.05 7.51 -5.10
N CYS A 206 -10.91 8.08 -4.70
CA CYS A 206 -10.73 9.52 -4.61
C CYS A 206 -10.77 10.21 -5.99
N VAL A 207 -10.08 9.65 -6.99
CA VAL A 207 -10.11 10.18 -8.36
C VAL A 207 -11.51 10.10 -8.95
N TYR A 208 -12.19 8.96 -8.82
CA TYR A 208 -13.54 8.82 -9.38
C TYR A 208 -14.60 9.64 -8.63
N ALA A 209 -14.45 9.87 -7.33
CA ALA A 209 -15.30 10.83 -6.62
C ALA A 209 -15.18 12.24 -7.21
N VAL A 210 -13.96 12.68 -7.54
CA VAL A 210 -13.72 13.97 -8.21
C VAL A 210 -14.34 13.98 -9.61
N ILE A 211 -14.08 12.95 -10.42
CA ILE A 211 -14.63 12.86 -11.79
C ILE A 211 -16.16 12.89 -11.79
N LEU A 212 -16.80 12.10 -10.93
CA LEU A 212 -18.26 12.04 -10.84
C LEU A 212 -18.87 13.37 -10.39
N GLU A 213 -18.30 14.01 -9.36
CA GLU A 213 -18.81 15.29 -8.88
C GLU A 213 -18.66 16.39 -9.93
N LYS A 214 -17.52 16.42 -10.64
CA LYS A 214 -17.31 17.38 -11.74
C LYS A 214 -18.11 17.05 -12.98
N GLY A 215 -18.51 15.80 -13.15
CA GLY A 215 -19.48 15.35 -14.14
C GLY A 215 -20.93 15.74 -13.82
N GLY A 216 -21.18 16.38 -12.67
CA GLY A 216 -22.49 16.86 -12.26
C GLY A 216 -23.25 15.92 -11.30
N ALA A 217 -22.67 14.80 -10.89
CA ALA A 217 -23.30 13.92 -9.92
C ALA A 217 -23.20 14.46 -8.49
N LYS A 218 -24.24 14.20 -7.68
CA LYS A 218 -24.16 14.42 -6.23
C LYS A 218 -23.43 13.24 -5.59
N VAL A 219 -22.20 13.45 -5.15
CA VAL A 219 -21.34 12.38 -4.62
C VAL A 219 -21.38 12.32 -3.10
N THR A 220 -21.52 11.11 -2.56
CA THR A 220 -21.24 10.81 -1.14
C THR A 220 -20.07 9.83 -1.06
N ALA A 221 -18.99 10.22 -0.41
CA ALA A 221 -17.82 9.40 -0.16
C ALA A 221 -17.95 8.68 1.19
N VAL A 222 -17.86 7.36 1.18
CA VAL A 222 -17.75 6.53 2.39
C VAL A 222 -16.27 6.40 2.74
N CYS A 223 -15.82 7.15 3.74
CA CYS A 223 -14.43 7.21 4.14
C CYS A 223 -14.23 6.52 5.50
N ARG A 224 -13.21 5.67 5.60
CA ARG A 224 -12.72 5.16 6.89
C ARG A 224 -11.56 6.01 7.39
N THR A 225 -10.35 5.69 6.93
CA THR A 225 -9.10 6.35 7.35
C THR A 225 -8.98 7.80 6.86
N ASN A 226 -9.63 8.17 5.76
CA ASN A 226 -9.59 9.53 5.20
C ASN A 226 -10.73 10.45 5.69
N TYR A 227 -11.60 9.99 6.61
CA TYR A 227 -12.87 10.66 6.91
C TYR A 227 -12.68 12.13 7.33
N ASP A 228 -11.85 12.40 8.33
CA ASP A 228 -11.70 13.74 8.88
C ASP A 228 -11.07 14.70 7.86
N ALA A 229 -10.06 14.23 7.12
CA ALA A 229 -9.39 15.02 6.08
C ALA A 229 -10.34 15.37 4.93
N VAL A 230 -11.07 14.39 4.40
CA VAL A 230 -12.01 14.61 3.29
C VAL A 230 -13.21 15.44 3.73
N LYS A 231 -13.70 15.25 4.96
CA LYS A 231 -14.78 16.09 5.53
C LYS A 231 -14.37 17.55 5.69
N LYS A 232 -13.14 17.80 6.16
CA LYS A 232 -12.62 19.16 6.39
C LYS A 232 -12.24 19.85 5.08
N ASN A 233 -11.50 19.17 4.22
CA ASN A 233 -10.77 19.77 3.10
C ASN A 233 -11.31 19.36 1.71
N GLY A 234 -12.22 18.39 1.64
CA GLY A 234 -12.61 17.74 0.40
C GLY A 234 -11.51 16.83 -0.14
N ILE A 235 -11.65 16.40 -1.39
CA ILE A 235 -10.67 15.59 -2.12
C ILE A 235 -9.91 16.49 -3.09
N LEU A 236 -8.58 16.55 -3.00
CA LEU A 236 -7.73 17.20 -3.98
C LEU A 236 -7.11 16.15 -4.92
N MET A 237 -7.46 16.20 -6.20
CA MET A 237 -6.78 15.44 -7.24
C MET A 237 -5.74 16.33 -7.93
N ARG A 238 -4.46 15.98 -7.80
CA ARG A 238 -3.39 16.55 -8.62
C ARG A 238 -3.22 15.67 -9.84
N SER A 239 -3.62 16.18 -11.00
CA SER A 239 -3.69 15.40 -12.25
C SER A 239 -2.78 16.01 -13.32
N ALA A 240 -1.99 15.17 -13.98
CA ALA A 240 -1.28 15.57 -15.20
C ALA A 240 -2.25 15.84 -16.37
N LYS A 241 -3.44 15.22 -16.36
CA LYS A 241 -4.48 15.36 -17.41
C LYS A 241 -5.37 16.59 -17.22
N TRP A 242 -5.71 16.94 -15.98
CA TRP A 242 -6.73 17.97 -15.66
C TRP A 242 -6.22 19.10 -14.75
N GLY A 243 -4.92 19.12 -14.46
CA GLY A 243 -4.37 20.02 -13.44
C GLY A 243 -4.84 19.66 -12.03
N HIS A 244 -4.86 20.65 -11.14
CA HIS A 244 -5.27 20.45 -9.75
C HIS A 244 -6.77 20.71 -9.59
N VAL A 245 -7.52 19.67 -9.22
CA VAL A 245 -8.98 19.70 -9.15
C VAL A 245 -9.42 19.32 -7.75
N ARG A 246 -10.26 20.14 -7.13
CA ARG A 246 -10.82 19.88 -5.79
C ARG A 246 -12.30 19.52 -5.88
N SER A 247 -12.67 18.49 -5.13
CA SER A 247 -14.03 18.00 -4.93
C SER A 247 -14.46 18.14 -3.46
N LYS A 248 -15.74 18.33 -3.17
CA LYS A 248 -16.29 18.41 -1.80
C LYS A 248 -17.55 17.54 -1.67
N PRO A 249 -17.40 16.20 -1.73
CA PRO A 249 -18.54 15.30 -1.64
C PRO A 249 -19.18 15.34 -0.26
N GLY A 250 -20.40 14.80 -0.12
CA GLY A 250 -20.90 14.36 1.19
C GLY A 250 -19.95 13.32 1.78
N VAL A 251 -19.72 13.32 3.10
CA VAL A 251 -18.73 12.42 3.72
C VAL A 251 -19.34 11.71 4.92
N VAL A 252 -19.26 10.38 4.90
CA VAL A 252 -19.83 9.48 5.92
C VAL A 252 -18.82 8.38 6.26
N LYS A 253 -18.97 7.73 7.43
CA LYS A 253 -18.07 6.67 7.90
C LYS A 253 -18.49 5.26 7.46
N SER A 254 -19.74 5.10 7.03
CA SER A 254 -20.29 3.79 6.65
C SER A 254 -21.38 3.91 5.58
N CYS A 255 -21.63 2.82 4.85
CA CYS A 255 -22.72 2.73 3.88
C CYS A 255 -24.10 2.86 4.55
N ARG A 256 -24.25 2.39 5.80
CA ARG A 256 -25.45 2.61 6.61
C ARG A 256 -25.74 4.09 6.84
N GLU A 257 -24.72 4.84 7.27
CA GLU A 257 -24.84 6.27 7.47
C GLU A 257 -25.13 6.99 6.13
N ALA A 258 -24.52 6.53 5.04
CA ALA A 258 -24.79 7.03 3.69
C ALA A 258 -26.27 6.90 3.34
N ALA A 259 -26.83 5.69 3.52
CA ALA A 259 -28.22 5.39 3.23
C ALA A 259 -29.18 6.26 4.04
N GLN A 260 -28.92 6.41 5.34
CA GLN A 260 -29.77 7.18 6.26
C GLN A 260 -29.76 8.69 5.96
N LYS A 261 -28.62 9.26 5.56
CA LYS A 261 -28.47 10.72 5.38
C LYS A 261 -28.65 11.20 3.96
N HIS A 262 -28.33 10.36 2.98
CA HIS A 262 -28.16 10.76 1.59
C HIS A 262 -28.82 9.82 0.58
N GLY A 263 -29.30 8.65 1.03
CA GLY A 263 -29.99 7.69 0.17
C GLY A 263 -31.43 8.10 -0.19
N PRO A 264 -32.09 7.38 -1.11
CA PRO A 264 -31.53 6.27 -1.91
C PRO A 264 -30.51 6.75 -2.95
N PHE A 265 -29.64 5.85 -3.42
CA PHE A 265 -28.60 6.16 -4.41
C PHE A 265 -28.91 5.52 -5.77
N ASP A 266 -28.69 6.28 -6.85
CA ASP A 266 -28.77 5.77 -8.23
C ASP A 266 -27.60 4.81 -8.54
N TYR A 267 -26.41 5.13 -8.03
CA TYR A 267 -25.18 4.35 -8.25
C TYR A 267 -24.40 4.16 -6.95
N ILE A 268 -23.81 2.97 -6.78
CA ILE A 268 -22.74 2.72 -5.81
C ILE A 268 -21.50 2.29 -6.57
N LEU A 269 -20.46 3.13 -6.55
CA LEU A 269 -19.15 2.80 -7.12
C LEU A 269 -18.27 2.10 -6.08
N VAL A 270 -17.98 0.82 -6.32
CA VAL A 270 -17.12 0.01 -5.47
C VAL A 270 -15.67 0.11 -5.96
N ALA A 271 -14.90 0.97 -5.28
CA ALA A 271 -13.46 1.15 -5.50
C ALA A 271 -12.60 0.58 -4.35
N SER A 272 -13.20 -0.18 -3.43
CA SER A 272 -12.48 -0.98 -2.45
C SER A 272 -11.89 -2.24 -3.08
N LYS A 273 -10.92 -2.86 -2.41
CA LYS A 273 -10.32 -4.13 -2.84
C LYS A 273 -11.35 -5.26 -2.97
N ALA A 274 -11.17 -6.12 -3.96
CA ALA A 274 -12.03 -7.29 -4.19
C ALA A 274 -11.67 -8.40 -3.21
N PHE A 275 -12.36 -8.40 -2.06
CA PHE A 275 -12.31 -9.47 -1.07
C PHE A 275 -13.69 -10.12 -0.96
N PRO A 276 -13.79 -11.38 -0.51
CA PRO A 276 -15.07 -12.08 -0.41
C PRO A 276 -16.14 -11.34 0.40
N VAL A 277 -15.73 -10.55 1.39
CA VAL A 277 -16.63 -9.77 2.25
C VAL A 277 -17.09 -8.43 1.64
N THR A 278 -16.54 -8.02 0.50
CA THR A 278 -16.78 -6.67 -0.03
C THR A 278 -18.26 -6.41 -0.40
N PRO A 279 -19.04 -7.35 -0.96
CA PRO A 279 -20.48 -7.16 -1.19
C PRO A 279 -21.28 -6.86 0.08
N ASP A 280 -20.89 -7.42 1.24
CA ASP A 280 -21.54 -7.14 2.52
C ASP A 280 -21.37 -5.69 2.97
N LEU A 281 -20.22 -5.08 2.64
CA LEU A 281 -19.88 -3.73 3.07
C LEU A 281 -20.81 -2.66 2.48
N ILE A 282 -21.44 -2.94 1.33
CA ILE A 282 -22.31 -1.99 0.63
C ILE A 282 -23.79 -2.24 0.85
N ALA A 283 -24.16 -3.38 1.44
CA ALA A 283 -25.55 -3.87 1.49
C ALA A 283 -26.53 -2.85 2.07
N ASP A 284 -26.16 -2.17 3.16
CA ASP A 284 -27.00 -1.17 3.83
C ASP A 284 -27.32 0.06 2.93
N ALA A 285 -26.57 0.30 1.85
CA ALA A 285 -26.79 1.42 0.92
C ALA A 285 -27.48 1.00 -0.39
N VAL A 286 -27.61 -0.30 -0.67
CA VAL A 286 -28.24 -0.79 -1.91
C VAL A 286 -29.76 -0.73 -1.76
N THR A 287 -30.42 0.00 -2.66
CA THR A 287 -31.88 -0.02 -2.78
C THR A 287 -32.27 -0.99 -3.90
N SER A 288 -32.98 -2.08 -3.56
CA SER A 288 -33.40 -3.12 -4.53
C SER A 288 -34.13 -2.52 -5.73
N GLY A 289 -33.80 -3.02 -6.93
CA GLY A 289 -34.38 -2.57 -8.20
C GLY A 289 -34.02 -1.15 -8.64
N THR A 290 -33.31 -0.38 -7.82
CA THR A 290 -33.04 1.05 -8.05
C THR A 290 -31.55 1.30 -8.24
N THR A 291 -30.75 0.94 -7.24
CA THR A 291 -29.31 1.23 -7.23
C THR A 291 -28.57 0.36 -8.24
N ALA A 292 -27.80 0.98 -9.14
CA ALA A 292 -26.82 0.28 -9.97
C ALA A 292 -25.48 0.14 -9.21
N ILE A 293 -24.93 -1.06 -9.17
CA ILE A 293 -23.66 -1.35 -8.49
C ILE A 293 -22.55 -1.33 -9.54
N VAL A 294 -21.61 -0.40 -9.40
CA VAL A 294 -20.51 -0.18 -10.36
C VAL A 294 -19.20 -0.71 -9.79
N LEU A 295 -18.58 -1.69 -10.45
CA LEU A 295 -17.41 -2.41 -9.93
C LEU A 295 -16.13 -1.91 -10.60
N ALA A 296 -15.31 -1.19 -9.84
CA ALA A 296 -14.00 -0.68 -10.27
C ALA A 296 -12.82 -1.54 -9.73
N GLN A 297 -13.09 -2.81 -9.41
CA GLN A 297 -12.15 -3.70 -8.73
C GLN A 297 -11.40 -4.58 -9.74
N ASN A 298 -10.17 -4.95 -9.38
CA ASN A 298 -9.36 -5.87 -10.18
C ASN A 298 -9.87 -7.30 -10.07
N GLY A 299 -9.51 -8.12 -11.06
CA GLY A 299 -9.81 -9.56 -11.07
C GLY A 299 -10.90 -9.94 -12.06
N ILE A 300 -11.27 -11.21 -12.02
CA ILE A 300 -12.25 -11.87 -12.88
C ILE A 300 -13.32 -12.55 -12.04
N LEU A 301 -14.55 -12.68 -12.57
CA LEU A 301 -15.68 -13.34 -11.89
C LEU A 301 -16.00 -12.73 -10.51
N ILE A 302 -15.73 -11.44 -10.32
CA ILE A 302 -16.06 -10.75 -9.06
C ILE A 302 -17.54 -10.40 -8.99
N GLU A 303 -18.21 -10.36 -10.15
CA GLU A 303 -19.59 -9.93 -10.31
C GLU A 303 -20.60 -10.93 -9.77
N GLU A 304 -20.27 -12.21 -9.79
CA GLU A 304 -21.16 -13.30 -9.36
C GLU A 304 -21.58 -13.13 -7.90
N ASP A 305 -20.65 -12.74 -7.01
CA ASP A 305 -20.95 -12.48 -5.60
C ASP A 305 -21.94 -11.31 -5.42
N TYR A 306 -21.83 -10.27 -6.26
CA TYR A 306 -22.76 -9.14 -6.22
C TYR A 306 -24.11 -9.51 -6.83
N ALA A 307 -24.13 -10.23 -7.94
CA ALA A 307 -25.36 -10.67 -8.60
C ALA A 307 -26.16 -11.64 -7.73
N ALA A 308 -25.49 -12.56 -7.04
CA ALA A 308 -26.12 -13.48 -6.10
C ALA A 308 -26.73 -12.74 -4.90
N LYS A 309 -26.07 -11.69 -4.41
CA LYS A 309 -26.52 -10.92 -3.25
C LYS A 309 -27.59 -9.86 -3.59
N PHE A 310 -27.53 -9.28 -4.78
CA PHE A 310 -28.38 -8.18 -5.22
C PHE A 310 -29.05 -8.51 -6.57
N PRO A 311 -29.90 -9.55 -6.64
CA PRO A 311 -30.40 -10.10 -7.91
C PRO A 311 -31.29 -9.13 -8.70
N ASP A 312 -31.93 -8.17 -8.04
CA ASP A 312 -32.82 -7.18 -8.68
C ASP A 312 -32.07 -5.94 -9.19
N ASN A 313 -30.78 -5.82 -8.89
CA ASN A 313 -29.99 -4.62 -9.13
C ASN A 313 -29.13 -4.74 -10.39
N THR A 314 -29.00 -3.63 -11.12
CA THR A 314 -28.07 -3.54 -12.25
C THR A 314 -26.64 -3.67 -11.74
N ILE A 315 -25.89 -4.63 -12.28
CA ILE A 315 -24.44 -4.74 -12.05
C ILE A 315 -23.72 -4.15 -13.28
N ILE A 316 -22.97 -3.07 -13.04
CA ILE A 316 -22.09 -2.45 -14.03
C ILE A 316 -20.68 -2.88 -13.70
N SER A 317 -20.15 -3.77 -14.51
CA SER A 317 -18.79 -4.25 -14.36
C SER A 317 -17.82 -3.34 -15.09
N GLY A 318 -16.61 -3.14 -14.56
CA GLY A 318 -15.62 -2.33 -15.24
C GLY A 318 -14.15 -2.68 -15.01
N VAL A 319 -13.33 -2.17 -15.93
CA VAL A 319 -11.88 -2.36 -16.02
C VAL A 319 -11.19 -1.00 -15.92
N VAL A 320 -10.41 -0.82 -14.86
CA VAL A 320 -9.75 0.45 -14.54
C VAL A 320 -8.33 0.50 -15.11
N TYR A 321 -8.04 1.52 -15.92
CA TYR A 321 -6.69 1.92 -16.32
C TYR A 321 -6.40 3.33 -15.80
N LEU A 322 -5.96 3.38 -14.55
CA LEU A 322 -5.73 4.64 -13.83
C LEU A 322 -4.55 4.48 -12.86
N PRO A 323 -3.32 4.80 -13.29
CA PRO A 323 -2.18 4.87 -12.38
C PRO A 323 -2.38 6.02 -11.41
N THR A 324 -2.62 5.71 -10.14
CA THR A 324 -2.85 6.71 -9.12
C THR A 324 -2.34 6.27 -7.77
N THR A 325 -1.83 7.24 -7.01
CA THR A 325 -1.36 7.05 -5.65
C THR A 325 -1.99 8.14 -4.81
N GLN A 326 -2.71 7.77 -3.76
CA GLN A 326 -3.06 8.77 -2.76
C GLN A 326 -1.83 9.01 -1.89
N VAL A 327 -1.44 10.28 -1.77
CA VAL A 327 -0.18 10.68 -1.14
C VAL A 327 -0.38 11.20 0.29
N GLU A 328 -1.57 11.71 0.59
CA GLU A 328 -2.02 12.20 1.89
C GLU A 328 -3.54 11.92 2.00
N PRO A 329 -4.13 11.71 3.19
CA PRO A 329 -5.57 11.76 3.40
C PRO A 329 -6.31 12.83 2.60
N GLY A 330 -7.15 12.39 1.65
CA GLY A 330 -7.91 13.28 0.77
C GLY A 330 -7.10 13.94 -0.35
N ILE A 331 -5.81 13.65 -0.53
CA ILE A 331 -5.00 14.15 -1.65
C ILE A 331 -4.47 13.00 -2.51
N VAL A 332 -4.88 13.00 -3.78
CA VAL A 332 -4.54 11.95 -4.73
C VAL A 332 -3.72 12.49 -5.90
N GLU A 333 -2.66 11.76 -6.23
CA GLU A 333 -1.81 12.00 -7.39
C GLU A 333 -2.26 11.12 -8.55
N HIS A 334 -2.54 11.75 -9.67
CA HIS A 334 -2.79 11.15 -10.97
C HIS A 334 -1.73 11.69 -11.93
N GLY A 335 -0.50 11.19 -11.79
CA GLY A 335 0.69 11.72 -12.45
C GLY A 335 0.84 11.36 -13.93
N THR A 336 -0.22 10.86 -14.59
CA THR A 336 -0.17 10.43 -15.99
C THR A 336 -1.33 11.01 -16.80
N LEU A 337 -1.24 10.94 -18.12
CA LEU A 337 -2.37 11.25 -19.00
C LEU A 337 -3.36 10.08 -19.15
N LEU A 338 -3.01 8.90 -18.61
CA LEU A 338 -3.80 7.69 -18.73
C LEU A 338 -4.88 7.65 -17.66
N GLU A 339 -6.11 7.93 -18.08
CA GLU A 339 -7.32 7.60 -17.36
C GLU A 339 -8.32 6.97 -18.34
N GLN A 340 -8.82 5.79 -17.97
CA GLN A 340 -9.89 5.09 -18.66
C GLN A 340 -10.57 4.08 -17.72
N PHE A 341 -11.89 4.06 -17.71
CA PHE A 341 -12.73 3.12 -16.98
C PHE A 341 -13.70 2.41 -17.95
N GLU A 342 -13.24 1.36 -18.60
CA GLU A 342 -14.11 0.61 -19.53
C GLU A 342 -15.22 -0.09 -18.73
N ILE A 343 -16.47 0.05 -19.15
CA ILE A 343 -17.63 -0.48 -18.42
C ILE A 343 -18.58 -1.25 -19.33
N GLY A 344 -19.40 -2.11 -18.75
CA GLY A 344 -20.52 -2.78 -19.40
C GLY A 344 -21.40 -3.46 -18.35
N THR A 345 -22.58 -3.91 -18.75
CA THR A 345 -23.47 -4.65 -17.84
C THR A 345 -22.96 -6.07 -17.61
N PHE A 346 -23.25 -6.61 -16.42
CA PHE A 346 -23.13 -8.04 -16.14
C PHE A 346 -24.51 -8.59 -15.73
N PRO A 347 -25.06 -9.60 -16.45
CA PRO A 347 -24.55 -10.15 -17.71
C PRO A 347 -24.60 -9.13 -18.86
N ALA A 348 -23.94 -9.43 -20.00
CA ALA A 348 -23.96 -8.57 -21.19
C ALA A 348 -25.40 -8.36 -21.71
N GLU A 349 -26.21 -9.41 -21.67
CA GLU A 349 -27.63 -9.40 -22.07
C GLU A 349 -28.58 -8.86 -20.98
N ALA A 350 -28.08 -8.01 -20.08
CA ALA A 350 -28.93 -7.36 -19.08
C ALA A 350 -30.02 -6.48 -19.74
N SER A 351 -31.06 -6.16 -18.97
CA SER A 351 -32.21 -5.38 -19.45
C SER A 351 -31.82 -4.03 -20.07
N GLU A 352 -32.68 -3.50 -20.94
CA GLU A 352 -32.49 -2.16 -21.52
C GLU A 352 -32.41 -1.05 -20.44
N LYS A 353 -33.08 -1.24 -19.30
CA LYS A 353 -32.91 -0.37 -18.12
C LYS A 353 -31.47 -0.38 -17.60
N ALA A 354 -30.86 -1.56 -17.47
CA ALA A 354 -29.47 -1.70 -17.03
C ALA A 354 -28.48 -1.08 -18.02
N LYS A 355 -28.71 -1.26 -19.33
CA LYS A 355 -27.91 -0.64 -20.40
C LYS A 355 -28.05 0.89 -20.37
N ALA A 356 -29.26 1.41 -20.18
CA ALA A 356 -29.51 2.85 -20.03
C ALA A 356 -28.82 3.43 -18.79
N GLN A 357 -28.88 2.75 -17.64
CA GLN A 357 -28.14 3.15 -16.44
C GLN A 357 -26.62 3.16 -16.67
N THR A 358 -26.08 2.16 -17.37
CA THR A 358 -24.66 2.09 -17.73
C THR A 358 -24.25 3.24 -18.63
N LYS A 359 -25.05 3.54 -19.67
CA LYS A 359 -24.80 4.65 -20.58
C LYS A 359 -24.84 6.00 -19.85
N HIS A 360 -25.84 6.21 -19.00
CA HIS A 360 -25.95 7.42 -18.20
C HIS A 360 -24.74 7.61 -17.26
N PHE A 361 -24.24 6.54 -16.65
CA PHE A 361 -23.01 6.60 -15.85
C PHE A 361 -21.79 7.02 -16.69
N SER A 362 -21.66 6.48 -17.91
CA SER A 362 -20.64 6.92 -18.87
C SER A 362 -20.77 8.40 -19.22
N ASP A 363 -21.98 8.90 -19.43
CA ASP A 363 -22.24 10.30 -19.78
C ASP A 363 -21.80 11.25 -18.65
N ILE A 364 -21.96 10.85 -17.38
CA ILE A 364 -21.43 11.61 -16.22
C ILE A 364 -19.90 11.70 -16.28
N PHE A 365 -19.20 10.62 -16.60
CA PHE A 365 -17.73 10.64 -16.78
C PHE A 365 -17.33 11.57 -17.93
N ALA A 366 -18.04 11.47 -19.06
CA ALA A 366 -17.77 12.27 -20.25
C ALA A 366 -17.96 13.77 -20.02
N ALA A 367 -18.89 14.18 -19.15
CA ALA A 367 -19.14 15.58 -18.81
C ALA A 367 -17.92 16.28 -18.18
N PHE A 368 -17.00 15.55 -17.55
CA PHE A 368 -15.71 16.07 -17.07
C PHE A 368 -14.52 15.76 -18.00
N GLY A 369 -14.76 15.17 -19.17
CA GLY A 369 -13.73 14.73 -20.10
C GLY A 369 -12.97 13.47 -19.65
N ALA A 370 -13.54 12.70 -18.72
CA ALA A 370 -13.07 11.37 -18.36
C ALA A 370 -13.60 10.31 -19.34
N LYS A 371 -12.93 9.15 -19.41
CA LYS A 371 -13.24 8.11 -20.39
C LYS A 371 -13.87 6.91 -19.71
N ALA A 372 -15.17 6.72 -19.89
CA ALA A 372 -15.86 5.49 -19.46
C ALA A 372 -16.59 4.78 -20.63
N PRO A 373 -15.87 4.30 -21.67
CA PRO A 373 -16.52 3.70 -22.82
C PRO A 373 -17.34 2.48 -22.42
N VAL A 374 -18.56 2.40 -22.97
CA VAL A 374 -19.48 1.28 -22.74
C VAL A 374 -19.24 0.20 -23.77
N HIS A 375 -18.87 -0.99 -23.32
CA HIS A 375 -18.76 -2.19 -24.13
C HIS A 375 -20.06 -3.00 -24.02
N HIS A 376 -20.47 -3.62 -25.13
CA HIS A 376 -21.58 -4.57 -25.13
C HIS A 376 -21.30 -5.72 -24.13
N ASP A 377 -20.11 -6.32 -24.27
CA ASP A 377 -19.62 -7.33 -23.36
C ASP A 377 -18.28 -6.90 -22.78
N ILE A 378 -18.30 -6.55 -21.49
CA ILE A 378 -17.13 -6.10 -20.75
C ILE A 378 -16.25 -7.27 -20.28
N GLN A 379 -16.75 -8.51 -20.28
CA GLN A 379 -15.99 -9.67 -19.81
C GLN A 379 -14.77 -9.93 -20.68
N ALA A 380 -14.86 -9.72 -21.99
CA ALA A 380 -13.70 -9.78 -22.89
C ALA A 380 -12.57 -8.83 -22.43
N ARG A 381 -12.92 -7.62 -21.99
CA ARG A 381 -11.95 -6.64 -21.47
C ARG A 381 -11.40 -7.04 -20.11
N ARG A 382 -12.20 -7.71 -19.26
CA ARG A 382 -11.69 -8.29 -18.01
C ARG A 382 -10.66 -9.38 -18.26
N TRP A 383 -10.87 -10.26 -19.23
CA TRP A 383 -9.88 -11.29 -19.59
C TRP A 383 -8.57 -10.69 -20.09
N ILE A 384 -8.63 -9.66 -20.94
CA ILE A 384 -7.46 -8.89 -21.37
C ILE A 384 -6.72 -8.29 -20.17
N LYS A 385 -7.45 -7.68 -19.23
CA LYS A 385 -6.82 -7.11 -18.04
C LYS A 385 -6.25 -8.17 -17.10
N LEU A 386 -6.95 -9.30 -16.97
CA LEU A 386 -6.52 -10.43 -16.15
C LEU A 386 -5.22 -11.02 -16.68
N CYS A 387 -5.05 -11.10 -18.00
CA CYS A 387 -3.82 -11.59 -18.63
C CYS A 387 -2.57 -10.88 -18.06
N VAL A 388 -2.63 -9.56 -17.90
CA VAL A 388 -1.56 -8.76 -17.26
C VAL A 388 -1.54 -8.94 -15.74
N ASN A 389 -2.69 -8.85 -15.09
CA ASN A 389 -2.75 -8.87 -13.63
C ASN A 389 -2.40 -10.24 -13.03
N ALA A 390 -2.70 -11.34 -13.70
CA ALA A 390 -2.41 -12.70 -13.23
C ALA A 390 -0.98 -13.14 -13.54
N SER A 391 -0.28 -12.44 -14.44
CA SER A 391 1.15 -12.65 -14.72
C SER A 391 2.02 -11.69 -13.90
N MET A 392 2.07 -10.41 -14.28
CA MET A 392 3.05 -9.47 -13.74
C MET A 392 2.82 -9.12 -12.27
N ASN A 393 1.57 -8.98 -11.81
CA ASN A 393 1.32 -8.57 -10.42
C ASN A 393 1.82 -9.62 -9.40
N PRO A 394 1.48 -10.93 -9.51
CA PRO A 394 2.00 -11.91 -8.57
C PRO A 394 3.50 -12.16 -8.76
N MET A 395 4.04 -12.19 -9.99
CA MET A 395 5.48 -12.39 -10.19
C MET A 395 6.30 -11.27 -9.52
N THR A 396 5.87 -10.01 -9.64
CA THR A 396 6.52 -8.87 -8.97
C THR A 396 6.30 -8.92 -7.46
N ALA A 397 5.09 -9.21 -6.99
CA ALA A 397 4.78 -9.29 -5.55
C ALA A 397 5.54 -10.41 -4.82
N LEU A 398 5.79 -11.54 -5.48
CA LEU A 398 6.54 -12.68 -4.93
C LEU A 398 8.04 -12.43 -4.95
N SER A 399 8.57 -11.84 -6.02
CA SER A 399 10.01 -11.53 -6.16
C SER A 399 10.43 -10.27 -5.40
N MET A 400 9.49 -9.40 -5.03
CA MET A 400 9.73 -8.06 -4.50
C MET A 400 10.41 -7.10 -5.50
N CYS A 401 10.55 -7.48 -6.78
CA CYS A 401 11.06 -6.63 -7.85
C CYS A 401 9.91 -5.85 -8.51
N ASP A 402 10.16 -4.61 -8.94
CA ASP A 402 9.31 -3.97 -9.96
C ASP A 402 9.35 -4.75 -11.29
N ASP A 403 8.42 -4.43 -12.20
CA ASP A 403 8.27 -5.21 -13.44
C ASP A 403 9.53 -5.22 -14.33
N GLY A 404 10.22 -4.10 -14.46
CA GLY A 404 11.45 -3.98 -15.25
C GLY A 404 12.61 -4.77 -14.65
N ASN A 405 12.82 -4.65 -13.34
CA ASN A 405 13.85 -5.42 -12.63
C ASN A 405 13.57 -6.93 -12.63
N LEU A 406 12.30 -7.33 -12.49
CA LEU A 406 11.89 -8.73 -12.64
C LEU A 406 12.26 -9.26 -14.02
N LEU A 407 11.89 -8.53 -15.09
CA LEU A 407 12.18 -8.97 -16.45
C LEU A 407 13.69 -8.97 -16.77
N ARG A 408 14.47 -8.10 -16.12
CA ARG A 408 15.94 -8.08 -16.25
C ARG A 408 16.63 -9.22 -15.49
N SER A 409 16.01 -9.72 -14.43
CA SER A 409 16.63 -10.69 -13.51
C SER A 409 17.00 -12.02 -14.17
N SER A 410 16.32 -12.40 -15.26
CA SER A 410 16.52 -13.68 -15.93
C SER A 410 16.05 -13.63 -17.38
N SER A 411 16.81 -14.25 -18.29
CA SER A 411 16.40 -14.44 -19.69
C SER A 411 15.11 -15.24 -19.83
N TYR A 412 14.71 -15.99 -18.81
CA TYR A 412 13.47 -16.77 -18.77
C TYR A 412 12.26 -15.96 -18.28
N ALA A 413 12.44 -14.74 -17.75
CA ALA A 413 11.34 -13.97 -17.14
C ALA A 413 10.27 -13.57 -18.18
N ILE A 414 10.69 -13.08 -19.35
CA ILE A 414 9.77 -12.71 -20.44
C ILE A 414 9.04 -13.95 -21.00
N PRO A 415 9.73 -15.06 -21.37
CA PRO A 415 9.05 -16.31 -21.74
C PRO A 415 8.06 -16.81 -20.70
N MET A 416 8.42 -16.77 -19.42
CA MET A 416 7.54 -17.23 -18.34
C MET A 416 6.29 -16.34 -18.21
N ALA A 417 6.44 -15.01 -18.23
CA ALA A 417 5.30 -14.10 -18.20
C ALA A 417 4.33 -14.36 -19.36
N ARG A 418 4.88 -14.62 -20.56
CA ARG A 418 4.10 -14.99 -21.75
C ARG A 418 3.34 -16.31 -21.57
N GLU A 419 3.95 -17.34 -21.00
CA GLU A 419 3.26 -18.62 -20.76
C GLU A 419 2.10 -18.49 -19.76
N VAL A 420 2.27 -17.68 -18.70
CA VAL A 420 1.16 -17.37 -17.79
C VAL A 420 0.04 -16.62 -18.52
N MET A 421 0.39 -15.66 -19.37
CA MET A 421 -0.57 -14.94 -20.21
C MET A 421 -1.33 -15.88 -21.17
N ARG A 422 -0.65 -16.87 -21.76
CA ARG A 422 -1.25 -17.91 -22.61
C ARG A 422 -2.19 -18.84 -21.85
N GLU A 423 -1.90 -19.17 -20.59
CA GLU A 423 -2.83 -19.90 -19.73
C GLU A 423 -4.13 -19.12 -19.53
N VAL A 424 -4.04 -17.81 -19.27
CA VAL A 424 -5.22 -16.94 -19.19
C VAL A 424 -5.98 -16.94 -20.51
N GLY A 425 -5.28 -16.92 -21.66
CA GLY A 425 -5.94 -16.97 -22.97
C GLY A 425 -6.66 -18.28 -23.25
N ARG A 426 -6.05 -19.44 -22.95
CA ARG A 426 -6.74 -20.74 -23.05
C ARG A 426 -7.98 -20.80 -22.16
N LEU A 427 -7.88 -20.27 -20.95
CA LEU A 427 -9.00 -20.21 -20.03
C LEU A 427 -10.11 -19.27 -20.53
N ALA A 428 -9.76 -18.09 -21.06
CA ALA A 428 -10.70 -17.14 -21.65
C ALA A 428 -11.46 -17.78 -22.84
N THR A 429 -10.75 -18.49 -23.72
CA THR A 429 -11.34 -19.25 -24.82
C THR A 429 -12.36 -20.28 -24.33
N ALA A 430 -11.99 -21.11 -23.36
CA ALA A 430 -12.90 -22.10 -22.78
C ALA A 430 -14.11 -21.45 -22.08
N ALA A 431 -13.93 -20.24 -21.53
CA ALA A 431 -14.99 -19.45 -20.93
C ALA A 431 -15.88 -18.69 -21.94
N GLY A 432 -15.67 -18.89 -23.26
CA GLY A 432 -16.48 -18.29 -24.32
C GLY A 432 -15.92 -16.99 -24.92
N TYR A 433 -14.65 -16.65 -24.66
CA TYR A 433 -14.00 -15.43 -25.12
C TYR A 433 -12.74 -15.73 -25.96
N PRO A 434 -12.85 -16.46 -27.09
CA PRO A 434 -11.70 -16.92 -27.89
C PRO A 434 -10.83 -15.77 -28.44
N ASP A 435 -11.45 -14.63 -28.71
CA ASP A 435 -10.77 -13.49 -29.33
C ASP A 435 -10.30 -12.43 -28.30
N ALA A 436 -10.48 -12.69 -27.00
CA ALA A 436 -10.12 -11.71 -25.98
C ALA A 436 -8.61 -11.63 -25.75
N VAL A 437 -7.95 -12.78 -25.55
CA VAL A 437 -6.52 -12.84 -25.19
C VAL A 437 -5.77 -13.65 -26.25
N THR A 438 -5.62 -13.04 -27.43
CA THR A 438 -4.88 -13.59 -28.57
C THR A 438 -3.37 -13.43 -28.37
N GLU A 439 -2.55 -14.13 -29.17
CA GLU A 439 -1.09 -13.94 -29.15
C GLU A 439 -0.68 -12.48 -29.42
N ASP A 440 -1.36 -11.80 -30.35
CA ASP A 440 -1.08 -10.39 -30.64
C ASP A 440 -1.38 -9.50 -29.43
N GLU A 441 -2.47 -9.77 -28.70
CA GLU A 441 -2.80 -9.04 -27.48
C GLU A 441 -1.78 -9.32 -26.36
N ILE A 442 -1.33 -10.58 -26.22
CA ILE A 442 -0.28 -10.96 -25.28
C ILE A 442 1.02 -10.20 -25.57
N GLU A 443 1.48 -10.20 -26.82
CA GLU A 443 2.69 -9.47 -27.20
C GLU A 443 2.52 -7.96 -27.02
N TYR A 444 1.35 -7.41 -27.35
CA TYR A 444 1.04 -6.00 -27.12
C TYR A 444 1.16 -5.65 -25.62
N GLN A 445 0.51 -6.42 -24.74
CA GLN A 445 0.58 -6.15 -23.30
C GLN A 445 2.00 -6.32 -22.76
N LEU A 446 2.71 -7.38 -23.16
CA LEU A 446 4.07 -7.66 -22.74
C LEU A 446 5.05 -6.59 -23.20
N SER A 447 4.90 -6.07 -24.42
CA SER A 447 5.75 -5.00 -24.98
C SER A 447 5.79 -3.75 -24.09
N ARG A 448 4.68 -3.45 -23.39
CA ARG A 448 4.61 -2.32 -22.46
C ARG A 448 5.55 -2.52 -21.27
N HIS A 449 5.67 -3.75 -20.76
CA HIS A 449 6.59 -4.09 -19.68
C HIS A 449 8.04 -4.16 -20.16
N VAL A 450 8.26 -4.78 -21.34
CA VAL A 450 9.58 -4.85 -21.98
C VAL A 450 10.15 -3.46 -22.24
N GLY A 451 9.32 -2.53 -22.73
CA GLY A 451 9.73 -1.14 -22.96
C GLY A 451 10.18 -0.37 -21.71
N ARG A 452 9.97 -0.93 -20.50
CA ARG A 452 10.43 -0.35 -19.22
C ARG A 452 11.72 -0.96 -18.69
N ILE A 453 12.25 -2.02 -19.32
CA ILE A 453 13.46 -2.69 -18.85
C ILE A 453 14.64 -1.71 -18.76
N GLU A 454 14.78 -0.79 -19.73
CA GLU A 454 15.89 0.16 -19.79
C GLU A 454 15.65 1.45 -18.99
N THR A 455 14.39 1.82 -18.73
CA THR A 455 14.03 3.11 -18.12
C THR A 455 13.72 3.03 -16.62
N GLY A 456 13.75 1.82 -16.06
CA GLY A 456 13.22 1.51 -14.73
C GLY A 456 11.76 1.05 -14.79
N GLY A 457 11.43 0.04 -13.98
CA GLY A 457 10.10 -0.56 -13.95
C GLY A 457 9.07 0.23 -13.15
N LYS A 458 7.87 -0.32 -13.10
CA LYS A 458 6.73 0.13 -12.30
C LYS A 458 6.39 -0.93 -11.27
N GLU A 459 5.97 -0.46 -10.10
CA GLU A 459 5.46 -1.32 -9.04
C GLU A 459 3.97 -1.57 -9.27
N PRO A 460 3.54 -2.81 -9.56
CA PRO A 460 2.13 -3.12 -9.65
C PRO A 460 1.46 -3.09 -8.28
N SER A 461 0.13 -2.94 -8.26
CA SER A 461 -0.64 -2.76 -7.00
C SER A 461 -0.44 -3.91 -6.00
N MET A 462 -0.32 -5.15 -6.47
CA MET A 462 -0.08 -6.30 -5.60
C MET A 462 1.30 -6.26 -4.95
N LEU A 463 2.35 -5.83 -5.66
CA LEU A 463 3.69 -5.62 -5.08
C LEU A 463 3.64 -4.54 -4.01
N VAL A 464 2.96 -3.43 -4.30
CA VAL A 464 2.76 -2.35 -3.33
C VAL A 464 2.09 -2.90 -2.07
N ASP A 465 0.97 -3.62 -2.20
CA ASP A 465 0.27 -4.23 -1.06
C ASP A 465 1.20 -5.14 -0.25
N VAL A 466 2.00 -5.99 -0.91
CA VAL A 466 3.01 -6.84 -0.24
C VAL A 466 4.09 -6.03 0.49
N LYS A 467 4.65 -4.99 -0.13
CA LYS A 467 5.69 -4.14 0.49
C LYS A 467 5.20 -3.48 1.78
N TYR A 468 3.91 -3.16 1.84
CA TYR A 468 3.27 -2.54 2.99
C TYR A 468 2.60 -3.55 3.94
N GLY A 469 2.83 -4.87 3.76
CA GLY A 469 2.26 -5.91 4.61
C GLY A 469 0.73 -5.97 4.58
N ARG A 470 0.11 -5.52 3.49
CA ARG A 470 -1.35 -5.50 3.32
C ARG A 470 -1.85 -6.81 2.73
N GLN A 471 -3.14 -7.09 2.96
CA GLN A 471 -3.85 -8.15 2.27
C GLN A 471 -3.86 -7.89 0.76
N ILE A 472 -3.57 -8.91 -0.04
CA ILE A 472 -3.56 -8.84 -1.51
C ILE A 472 -4.84 -9.42 -2.12
N GLU A 473 -5.20 -8.98 -3.33
CA GLU A 473 -6.37 -9.44 -4.10
C GLU A 473 -6.13 -10.82 -4.76
N VAL A 474 -5.54 -11.76 -4.01
CA VAL A 474 -5.14 -13.08 -4.52
C VAL A 474 -6.33 -13.90 -5.02
N GLU A 475 -7.47 -13.83 -4.34
CA GLU A 475 -8.67 -14.58 -4.75
C GLU A 475 -9.26 -14.03 -6.05
N ALA A 476 -9.42 -12.72 -6.17
CA ALA A 476 -10.01 -12.09 -7.35
C ALA A 476 -9.12 -12.20 -8.60
N ILE A 477 -7.79 -12.16 -8.42
CA ILE A 477 -6.83 -12.16 -9.54
C ILE A 477 -6.40 -13.58 -9.95
N LEU A 478 -6.21 -14.49 -8.99
CA LEU A 478 -5.70 -15.84 -9.27
C LEU A 478 -6.69 -16.93 -8.87
N GLY A 479 -7.27 -16.84 -7.67
CA GLY A 479 -8.15 -17.88 -7.13
C GLY A 479 -9.37 -18.16 -8.02
N ASN A 480 -10.07 -17.12 -8.48
CA ASN A 480 -11.22 -17.23 -9.37
C ASN A 480 -10.83 -17.89 -10.71
N ALA A 481 -9.69 -17.52 -11.28
CA ALA A 481 -9.19 -18.11 -12.52
C ALA A 481 -8.85 -19.60 -12.36
N VAL A 482 -8.15 -19.99 -11.29
CA VAL A 482 -7.81 -21.39 -11.01
C VAL A 482 -9.06 -22.24 -10.78
N ARG A 483 -10.04 -21.72 -10.03
CA ARG A 483 -11.34 -22.41 -9.83
C ARG A 483 -12.09 -22.57 -11.14
N LYS A 484 -12.15 -21.53 -11.98
CA LYS A 484 -12.82 -21.60 -13.28
C LYS A 484 -12.13 -22.57 -14.25
N ALA A 485 -10.80 -22.63 -14.21
CA ALA A 485 -10.05 -23.59 -15.01
C ALA A 485 -10.36 -25.03 -14.62
N ALA A 486 -10.45 -25.33 -13.31
CA ALA A 486 -10.85 -26.64 -12.83
C ALA A 486 -12.29 -27.01 -13.25
N GLU A 487 -13.23 -26.05 -13.18
CA GLU A 487 -14.61 -26.23 -13.64
C GLU A 487 -14.69 -26.58 -15.15
N LEU A 488 -13.89 -25.90 -15.96
CA LEU A 488 -13.89 -26.06 -17.42
C LEU A 488 -12.93 -27.14 -17.94
N GLY A 489 -12.17 -27.80 -17.05
CA GLY A 489 -11.18 -28.81 -17.44
C GLY A 489 -9.97 -28.25 -18.21
N VAL A 490 -9.57 -27.00 -17.96
CA VAL A 490 -8.43 -26.35 -18.61
C VAL A 490 -7.18 -26.45 -17.73
N GLU A 491 -6.07 -26.91 -18.30
CA GLU A 491 -4.80 -26.96 -17.59
C GLU A 491 -4.14 -25.57 -17.49
N VAL A 492 -3.92 -25.12 -16.25
CA VAL A 492 -3.28 -23.85 -15.91
C VAL A 492 -2.19 -24.00 -14.81
N PRO A 493 -1.16 -24.83 -15.04
CA PRO A 493 -0.14 -25.13 -14.02
C PRO A 493 0.59 -23.88 -13.49
N TYR A 494 0.90 -22.89 -14.33
CA TYR A 494 1.62 -21.70 -13.87
C TYR A 494 0.74 -20.76 -13.05
N LEU A 495 -0.52 -20.55 -13.44
CA LEU A 495 -1.50 -19.82 -12.62
C LEU A 495 -1.74 -20.54 -11.30
N THR A 496 -1.79 -21.87 -11.29
CA THR A 496 -1.96 -22.67 -10.07
C THR A 496 -0.74 -22.49 -9.14
N MET A 497 0.48 -22.55 -9.69
CA MET A 497 1.70 -22.29 -8.93
C MET A 497 1.71 -20.86 -8.35
N LEU A 498 1.42 -19.85 -9.18
CA LEU A 498 1.35 -18.46 -8.74
C LEU A 498 0.27 -18.25 -7.67
N TYR A 499 -0.89 -18.92 -7.79
CA TYR A 499 -1.95 -18.86 -6.80
C TYR A 499 -1.48 -19.40 -5.45
N VAL A 500 -0.88 -20.59 -5.42
CA VAL A 500 -0.37 -21.19 -4.18
C VAL A 500 0.67 -20.30 -3.51
N LEU A 501 1.65 -19.81 -4.29
CA LEU A 501 2.70 -18.94 -3.76
C LEU A 501 2.16 -17.60 -3.29
N ALA A 502 1.29 -16.94 -4.07
CA ALA A 502 0.67 -15.67 -3.69
C ALA A 502 -0.23 -15.83 -2.46
N LYS A 503 -0.96 -16.94 -2.35
CA LYS A 503 -1.77 -17.26 -1.17
C LYS A 503 -0.91 -17.47 0.06
N GLY A 504 0.22 -18.19 -0.08
CA GLY A 504 1.22 -18.32 0.97
C GLY A 504 1.82 -16.98 1.39
N ARG A 505 2.10 -16.09 0.42
CA ARG A 505 2.58 -14.73 0.68
C ARG A 505 1.55 -13.89 1.44
N ASP A 506 0.30 -13.88 1.00
CA ASP A 506 -0.81 -13.21 1.69
C ASP A 506 -0.98 -13.73 3.12
N PHE A 507 -0.96 -15.05 3.29
CA PHE A 507 -1.05 -15.69 4.61
C PHE A 507 0.13 -15.31 5.52
N SER A 508 1.34 -15.23 4.97
CA SER A 508 2.54 -14.80 5.70
C SER A 508 2.54 -13.32 6.06
N ASN A 509 1.86 -12.48 5.28
CA ASN A 509 1.68 -11.06 5.54
C ASN A 509 0.68 -10.84 6.68
N LEU A 510 -0.42 -11.59 6.68
CA LEU A 510 -1.50 -11.42 7.65
C LEU A 510 -1.27 -12.15 8.98
N ARG A 511 -0.69 -13.36 8.94
CA ARG A 511 -0.48 -14.26 10.09
C ARG A 511 -1.69 -14.30 11.04
N ASN A 512 -2.84 -14.70 10.51
CA ASN A 512 -4.09 -14.82 11.29
C ASN A 512 -4.01 -15.99 12.31
N GLU A 513 -5.13 -16.30 12.99
CA GLU A 513 -5.16 -17.34 14.02
C GLU A 513 -4.76 -18.75 13.56
N TYR A 514 -4.75 -19.03 12.26
CA TYR A 514 -4.32 -20.32 11.70
C TYR A 514 -2.81 -20.41 11.46
N TRP A 515 -2.06 -19.32 11.60
CA TRP A 515 -0.61 -19.31 11.40
C TRP A 515 0.10 -20.06 12.54
N LYS A 516 0.77 -21.17 12.20
CA LYS A 516 1.54 -21.94 13.17
C LYS A 516 3.00 -21.44 13.24
N PRO A 517 3.58 -21.29 14.43
CA PRO A 517 4.99 -20.93 14.56
C PRO A 517 5.88 -22.05 14.00
N ILE A 518 7.12 -21.69 13.63
CA ILE A 518 8.12 -22.66 13.18
C ILE A 518 8.42 -23.60 14.35
N VAL A 519 8.42 -24.91 14.09
CA VAL A 519 8.84 -25.91 15.07
C VAL A 519 10.35 -25.74 15.28
N THR A 520 10.74 -25.22 16.44
CA THR A 520 12.15 -25.21 16.87
C THR A 520 12.55 -26.63 17.23
N ILE A 521 13.44 -27.23 16.45
CA ILE A 521 14.14 -28.46 16.87
C ILE A 521 15.21 -27.99 17.85
N SER A 522 15.00 -28.29 19.14
CA SER A 522 15.93 -28.02 20.23
C SER A 522 17.18 -28.88 20.15
#